data_AF-A0A0G1XNF8-F1
#
_entry.id   AF-A0A0G1XNF8-F1
#
_cell.length_a   1.000
_cell.length_b   1.000
_cell.length_c   1.000
_cell.angle_alpha   90.00
_cell.angle_beta   90.00
_cell.angle_gamma   90.00
#
_symmetry.space_group_name_H-M   'P 1'
#
loop_
_entity.id
_entity.type
_entity.pdbx_description
1 polymer ?
#
loop_
_entity_poly.entity_id
_entity_poly.type
_entity_poly.pdbx_seq_one_letter_code
_entity_poly.pdbx_strand_id
1 'polypeptide(L)'
;MRSAWHGIFTFWQRYEHHIGVGALAVGFLFDLWVAKRPDTVFNNLLLLSYLLVAGTFIIMLNVRSRRRPDDAEPLFLLLILQFCFGGLASNLLVLYGHSGTLAGSAVFIGILVLIVFGNEYFRSRYALLRFNIGVYYFLMLSYALIAVPIFVTHSIGILTFLLSGLVSLAAIAGFLALLFFAVFRGTDTHKLREVSLIVGAIFCIFNLLYFLNVIPPVPLSLKDIGIYHSVLHRSDGTYL
;
A
#
# COMPACT_ATOMS: atom_id res chain seq x y z
N MET A 1 -37.94 12.52 0.30
CA MET A 1 -36.72 11.68 0.25
C MET A 1 -35.43 12.41 -0.16
N ARG A 2 -35.44 13.58 -0.84
CA ARG A 2 -34.20 14.35 -1.14
C ARG A 2 -33.66 15.20 0.02
N SER A 3 -34.49 15.57 0.99
CA SER A 3 -34.13 16.45 2.12
C SER A 3 -33.22 15.78 3.18
N ALA A 4 -33.44 14.49 3.48
CA ALA A 4 -32.60 13.74 4.43
C ALA A 4 -31.16 13.56 3.93
N TRP A 5 -30.98 13.42 2.61
CA TRP A 5 -29.66 13.31 1.99
C TRP A 5 -28.84 14.58 2.12
N HIS A 6 -29.47 15.76 2.03
CA HIS A 6 -28.77 17.03 2.24
C HIS A 6 -28.39 17.26 3.70
N GLY A 7 -29.22 16.84 4.66
CA GLY A 7 -28.89 16.91 6.08
C GLY A 7 -27.72 16.00 6.48
N ILE A 8 -27.64 14.80 5.91
CA ILE A 8 -26.48 13.90 6.09
C ILE A 8 -25.24 14.50 5.43
N PHE A 9 -25.36 15.10 4.25
CA PHE A 9 -24.24 15.73 3.53
C PHE A 9 -23.64 16.93 4.29
N THR A 10 -24.49 17.77 4.90
CA THR A 10 -24.03 18.94 5.67
C THR A 10 -23.49 18.55 7.04
N PHE A 11 -24.02 17.49 7.67
CA PHE A 11 -23.46 16.92 8.89
C PHE A 11 -22.10 16.23 8.63
N TRP A 12 -21.97 15.54 7.50
CA TRP A 12 -20.71 14.96 7.02
C TRP A 12 -19.65 16.02 6.76
N GLN A 13 -19.99 17.13 6.10
CA GLN A 13 -19.05 18.23 5.87
C GLN A 13 -18.55 18.87 7.18
N ARG A 14 -19.36 18.89 8.24
CA ARG A 14 -19.01 19.56 9.50
C ARG A 14 -18.15 18.70 10.43
N TYR A 15 -18.24 17.36 10.33
CA TYR A 15 -17.45 16.41 11.13
C TYR A 15 -16.43 15.61 10.32
N GLU A 16 -16.23 15.95 9.05
CA GLU A 16 -15.43 15.20 8.08
C GLU A 16 -14.00 14.90 8.57
N HIS A 17 -13.36 15.90 9.17
CA HIS A 17 -12.00 15.76 9.72
C HIS A 17 -11.96 14.81 10.93
N HIS A 18 -12.99 14.84 11.79
CA HIS A 18 -13.05 13.98 12.97
C HIS A 18 -13.43 12.53 12.59
N ILE A 19 -14.23 12.36 11.54
CA ILE A 19 -14.62 11.04 11.01
C ILE A 19 -13.42 10.39 10.30
N GLY A 20 -12.65 11.16 9.52
CA GLY A 20 -11.42 10.67 8.89
C GLY A 20 -10.39 10.20 9.90
N VAL A 21 -10.11 11.04 10.91
CA VAL A 21 -9.19 10.70 12.02
C VAL A 21 -9.72 9.50 12.84
N GLY A 22 -11.02 9.45 13.12
CA GLY A 22 -11.65 8.35 13.85
C GLY A 22 -11.60 7.03 13.08
N ALA A 23 -11.90 7.03 11.78
CA ALA A 23 -11.82 5.84 10.94
C ALA A 23 -10.38 5.33 10.79
N LEU A 24 -9.42 6.25 10.74
CA LEU A 24 -8.00 5.92 10.68
C LEU A 24 -7.49 5.36 12.01
N ALA A 25 -7.87 5.94 13.14
CA ALA A 25 -7.53 5.43 14.47
C ALA A 25 -8.18 4.06 14.73
N VAL A 26 -9.45 3.88 14.37
CA VAL A 26 -10.16 2.59 14.49
C VAL A 26 -9.55 1.55 13.54
N GLY A 27 -9.22 1.93 12.31
CA GLY A 27 -8.51 1.08 11.36
C GLY A 27 -7.15 0.65 11.91
N PHE A 28 -6.36 1.58 12.42
CA PHE A 28 -5.06 1.30 13.03
C PHE A 28 -5.18 0.37 14.27
N LEU A 29 -6.16 0.61 15.15
CA LEU A 29 -6.43 -0.25 16.30
C LEU A 29 -6.89 -1.65 15.87
N PHE A 30 -7.71 -1.74 14.83
CA PHE A 30 -8.10 -3.01 14.23
C PHE A 30 -6.89 -3.74 13.63
N ASP A 31 -6.02 -3.01 12.94
CA ASP A 31 -4.80 -3.56 12.34
C ASP A 31 -3.82 -4.05 13.40
N LEU A 32 -3.67 -3.36 14.54
CA LEU A 32 -2.89 -3.85 15.69
C LEU A 32 -3.43 -5.19 16.24
N TRP A 33 -4.72 -5.45 16.10
CA TRP A 33 -5.34 -6.70 16.54
C TRP A 33 -5.20 -7.80 15.49
N VAL A 34 -5.44 -7.49 14.21
CA VAL A 34 -5.38 -8.43 13.08
C VAL A 34 -3.95 -8.82 12.71
N ALA A 35 -3.01 -7.89 12.73
CA ALA A 35 -1.63 -8.12 12.31
C ALA A 35 -0.77 -8.88 13.34
N LYS A 36 -1.36 -9.37 14.44
CA LYS A 36 -0.69 -10.26 15.42
C LYS A 36 -0.17 -11.57 14.83
N ARG A 37 -0.54 -11.93 13.59
CA ARG A 37 -0.06 -13.11 12.86
C ARG A 37 0.23 -12.78 11.39
N PRO A 38 1.44 -12.31 11.07
CA PRO A 38 1.84 -11.91 9.71
C PRO A 38 1.60 -12.99 8.63
N ASP A 39 1.65 -14.24 9.06
CA ASP A 39 1.71 -15.47 8.28
C ASP A 39 0.33 -16.05 7.94
N THR A 40 -0.74 -15.42 8.40
CA THR A 40 -2.08 -15.92 8.11
C THR A 40 -2.48 -15.52 6.69
N VAL A 41 -2.95 -16.48 5.88
CA VAL A 41 -3.57 -16.26 4.56
C VAL A 41 -4.58 -15.11 4.60
N PHE A 42 -5.28 -14.95 5.73
CA PHE A 42 -6.21 -13.86 6.00
C PHE A 42 -5.58 -12.46 5.89
N ASN A 43 -4.39 -12.26 6.45
CA ASN A 43 -3.73 -10.94 6.45
C ASN A 43 -3.29 -10.55 5.03
N ASN A 44 -2.76 -11.51 4.27
CA ASN A 44 -2.43 -11.31 2.85
C ASN A 44 -3.69 -11.05 2.01
N LEU A 45 -4.78 -11.79 2.25
CA LEU A 45 -6.05 -11.57 1.56
C LEU A 45 -6.61 -10.18 1.86
N LEU A 46 -6.50 -9.72 3.09
CA LEU A 46 -6.93 -8.39 3.52
C LEU A 46 -6.09 -7.29 2.84
N LEU A 47 -4.77 -7.39 2.83
CA LEU A 47 -3.89 -6.45 2.11
C LEU A 47 -4.19 -6.42 0.61
N LEU A 48 -4.35 -7.59 0.01
CA LEU A 48 -4.69 -7.72 -1.41
C LEU A 48 -6.07 -7.10 -1.70
N SER A 49 -7.05 -7.30 -0.81
CA SER A 49 -8.38 -6.70 -0.94
C SER A 49 -8.32 -5.17 -0.91
N TYR A 50 -7.55 -4.58 0.02
CA TYR A 50 -7.34 -3.14 0.04
C TYR A 50 -6.66 -2.64 -1.22
N LEU A 51 -5.68 -3.37 -1.76
CA LEU A 51 -4.99 -3.01 -3.00
C LEU A 51 -5.96 -2.99 -4.19
N LEU A 52 -6.80 -4.02 -4.32
CA LEU A 52 -7.80 -4.11 -5.39
C LEU A 52 -8.89 -3.04 -5.27
N VAL A 53 -9.38 -2.78 -4.05
CA VAL A 53 -10.37 -1.73 -3.80
C VAL A 53 -9.76 -0.37 -4.11
N ALA A 54 -8.55 -0.07 -3.61
CA ALA A 54 -7.84 1.16 -3.91
C ALA A 54 -7.65 1.36 -5.42
N GLY A 55 -7.17 0.32 -6.13
CA GLY A 55 -7.01 0.36 -7.59
C GLY A 55 -8.32 0.67 -8.32
N THR A 56 -9.41 0.04 -7.91
CA THR A 56 -10.75 0.29 -8.48
C THR A 56 -11.20 1.73 -8.27
N PHE A 57 -11.04 2.26 -7.05
CA PHE A 57 -11.41 3.63 -6.72
C PHE A 57 -10.54 4.67 -7.43
N ILE A 58 -9.24 4.39 -7.66
CA ILE A 58 -8.38 5.23 -8.49
C ILE A 58 -8.93 5.33 -9.91
N ILE A 59 -9.35 4.21 -10.51
CA ILE A 59 -9.94 4.20 -11.86
C ILE A 59 -11.24 5.00 -11.85
N MET A 60 -12.16 4.73 -10.90
CA MET A 60 -13.43 5.45 -10.80
C MET A 60 -13.24 6.96 -10.65
N LEU A 61 -12.27 7.39 -9.83
CA LEU A 61 -11.94 8.79 -9.60
C LEU A 61 -11.45 9.46 -10.90
N ASN A 62 -10.59 8.79 -11.66
CA ASN A 62 -10.08 9.31 -12.92
C ASN A 62 -11.13 9.31 -14.05
N VAL A 63 -11.98 8.28 -14.13
CA VAL A 63 -13.13 8.27 -15.06
C VAL A 63 -14.06 9.45 -14.76
N ARG A 64 -14.37 9.69 -13.48
CA ARG A 64 -15.25 10.78 -13.07
C ARG A 64 -14.66 12.15 -13.36
N SER A 65 -13.41 12.39 -12.96
CA SER A 65 -12.71 13.66 -13.20
C SER A 65 -12.67 14.03 -14.69
N ARG A 66 -12.56 13.03 -15.57
CA ARG A 66 -12.63 13.24 -17.03
C ARG A 66 -14.04 13.54 -17.54
N ARG A 67 -15.06 12.84 -17.03
CA ARG A 67 -16.46 13.02 -17.49
C ARG A 67 -17.09 14.31 -16.98
N ARG A 68 -16.68 14.78 -15.81
CA ARG A 68 -17.25 15.94 -15.13
C ARG A 68 -16.15 16.74 -14.42
N PRO A 69 -15.37 17.53 -15.16
CA PRO A 69 -14.26 18.30 -14.60
C PRO A 69 -14.72 19.41 -13.64
N ASP A 70 -15.94 19.94 -13.84
CA ASP A 70 -16.50 21.04 -13.03
C ASP A 70 -17.34 20.57 -11.84
N ASP A 71 -17.54 19.26 -11.67
CA ASP A 71 -18.26 18.72 -10.51
C ASP A 71 -17.41 18.91 -9.23
N ALA A 72 -18.09 19.12 -8.10
CA ALA A 72 -17.44 19.11 -6.79
C ALA A 72 -16.59 17.85 -6.59
N GLU A 73 -15.48 17.99 -5.85
CA GLU A 73 -14.57 16.89 -5.58
C GLU A 73 -15.34 15.65 -5.09
N PRO A 74 -15.01 14.44 -5.57
CA PRO A 74 -15.72 13.23 -5.18
C PRO A 74 -15.29 12.79 -3.77
N LEU A 75 -15.69 13.55 -2.75
CA LEU A 75 -15.30 13.41 -1.35
C LEU A 75 -15.44 11.98 -0.83
N PHE A 76 -16.50 11.28 -1.23
CA PHE A 76 -16.74 9.88 -0.85
C PHE A 76 -15.73 8.90 -1.47
N LEU A 77 -15.37 9.08 -2.74
CA LEU A 77 -14.36 8.24 -3.41
C LEU A 77 -12.98 8.50 -2.80
N LEU A 78 -12.67 9.78 -2.54
CA LEU A 78 -11.44 10.18 -1.88
C LEU A 78 -11.34 9.59 -0.47
N LEU A 79 -12.42 9.60 0.30
CA LEU A 79 -12.42 9.03 1.65
C LEU A 79 -12.21 7.52 1.63
N ILE A 80 -12.85 6.78 0.72
CA ILE A 80 -12.64 5.33 0.61
C ILE A 80 -11.20 5.02 0.19
N LEU A 81 -10.65 5.79 -0.76
CA LEU A 81 -9.27 5.63 -1.18
C LEU A 81 -8.30 5.91 -0.03
N GLN A 82 -8.55 6.97 0.73
CA GLN A 82 -7.81 7.32 1.94
C GLN A 82 -7.89 6.20 2.97
N PHE A 83 -9.08 5.65 3.24
CA PHE A 83 -9.25 4.51 4.14
C PHE A 83 -8.44 3.29 3.69
N CYS A 84 -8.48 2.95 2.39
CA CYS A 84 -7.71 1.83 1.85
C CYS A 84 -6.20 2.05 1.98
N PHE A 85 -5.69 3.24 1.63
CA PHE A 85 -4.27 3.56 1.76
C PHE A 85 -3.81 3.60 3.21
N GLY A 86 -4.62 4.16 4.10
CA GLY A 86 -4.36 4.19 5.54
C GLY A 86 -4.30 2.78 6.11
N GLY A 87 -5.30 1.94 5.81
CA GLY A 87 -5.35 0.54 6.24
C GLY A 87 -4.20 -0.31 5.68
N LEU A 88 -3.87 -0.16 4.39
CA LEU A 88 -2.70 -0.80 3.78
C LEU A 88 -1.41 -0.39 4.49
N ALA A 89 -1.18 0.92 4.63
CA ALA A 89 0.03 1.45 5.24
C ALA A 89 0.15 1.05 6.71
N SER A 90 -0.97 1.03 7.44
CA SER A 90 -1.05 0.61 8.84
C SER A 90 -0.76 -0.89 9.00
N ASN A 91 -1.41 -1.77 8.23
CA ASN A 91 -1.11 -3.21 8.27
C ASN A 91 0.36 -3.48 7.90
N LEU A 92 0.87 -2.84 6.84
CA LEU A 92 2.29 -2.94 6.47
C LEU A 92 3.18 -2.42 7.62
N LEU A 93 2.85 -1.31 8.25
CA LEU A 93 3.61 -0.77 9.37
C LEU A 93 3.69 -1.77 10.53
N VAL A 94 2.60 -2.44 10.88
CA VAL A 94 2.63 -3.46 11.93
C VAL A 94 3.48 -4.66 11.52
N LEU A 95 3.34 -5.14 10.28
CA LEU A 95 4.12 -6.28 9.76
C LEU A 95 5.62 -6.01 9.73
N TYR A 96 6.01 -4.79 9.34
CA TYR A 96 7.41 -4.35 9.34
C TYR A 96 7.89 -3.94 10.75
N GLY A 97 7.01 -3.44 11.61
CA GLY A 97 7.34 -3.10 13.00
C GLY A 97 7.64 -4.34 13.85
N HIS A 98 6.91 -5.43 13.63
CA HIS A 98 7.15 -6.71 14.31
C HIS A 98 8.44 -7.42 13.82
N SER A 99 9.00 -6.94 12.71
CA SER A 99 10.02 -7.63 11.91
C SER A 99 11.46 -7.39 12.35
N GLY A 100 11.75 -7.29 13.65
CA GLY A 100 13.07 -7.61 14.21
C GLY A 100 14.30 -6.80 13.76
N THR A 101 14.23 -5.49 13.51
CA THR A 101 15.28 -4.48 13.80
C THR A 101 14.78 -3.11 13.33
N LEU A 102 14.23 -2.33 14.26
CA LEU A 102 13.69 -0.99 13.97
C LEU A 102 14.72 -0.07 13.29
N ALA A 103 16.01 -0.25 13.59
CA ALA A 103 17.10 0.53 13.00
C ALA A 103 17.33 0.22 11.51
N GLY A 104 17.19 -1.04 11.09
CA GLY A 104 17.42 -1.45 9.70
C GLY A 104 16.31 -0.95 8.77
N SER A 105 15.06 -0.90 9.24
CA SER A 105 13.90 -0.48 8.44
C SER A 105 13.41 0.93 8.76
N ALA A 106 14.17 1.74 9.51
CA ALA A 106 13.70 3.01 10.08
C ALA A 106 13.16 3.98 9.02
N VAL A 107 13.88 4.13 7.90
CA VAL A 107 13.47 5.00 6.80
C VAL A 107 12.16 4.52 6.17
N PHE A 108 12.05 3.22 5.92
CA PHE A 108 10.86 2.61 5.33
C PHE A 108 9.64 2.73 6.26
N ILE A 109 9.81 2.40 7.54
CA ILE A 109 8.78 2.57 8.58
C ILE A 109 8.40 4.05 8.70
N GLY A 110 9.36 4.97 8.65
CA GLY A 110 9.11 6.41 8.67
C GLY A 110 8.23 6.86 7.50
N ILE A 111 8.43 6.32 6.30
CA ILE A 111 7.56 6.61 5.15
C ILE A 111 6.16 6.03 5.37
N LEU A 112 6.02 4.81 5.90
CA LEU A 112 4.71 4.24 6.22
C LEU A 112 3.96 5.05 7.28
N VAL A 113 4.65 5.47 8.34
CA VAL A 113 4.13 6.40 9.36
C VAL A 113 3.66 7.68 8.69
N LEU A 114 4.48 8.26 7.80
CA LEU A 114 4.10 9.47 7.06
C LEU A 114 2.87 9.23 6.18
N ILE A 115 2.71 8.06 5.56
CA ILE A 115 1.51 7.74 4.79
C ILE A 115 0.30 7.60 5.72
N VAL A 116 0.42 6.91 6.86
CA VAL A 116 -0.67 6.73 7.84
C VAL A 116 -1.12 8.08 8.40
N PHE A 117 -0.22 8.89 8.95
CA PHE A 117 -0.58 10.17 9.57
C PHE A 117 -0.79 11.29 8.55
N GLY A 118 -0.04 11.28 7.46
CA GLY A 118 -0.17 12.27 6.38
C GLY A 118 -1.40 12.04 5.51
N ASN A 119 -2.02 10.85 5.55
CA ASN A 119 -3.22 10.51 4.79
C ASN A 119 -4.34 11.57 4.93
N GLU A 120 -4.54 12.07 6.15
CA GLU A 120 -5.55 13.09 6.44
C GLU A 120 -5.15 14.46 5.89
N TYR A 121 -3.88 14.83 6.01
CA TYR A 121 -3.35 16.11 5.52
C TYR A 121 -3.29 16.18 3.99
N PHE A 122 -3.07 15.04 3.32
CA PHE A 122 -2.92 14.97 1.87
C PHE A 122 -4.22 14.74 1.11
N ARG A 123 -5.39 14.88 1.75
CA ARG A 123 -6.70 14.66 1.12
C ARG A 123 -6.87 15.33 -0.24
N SER A 124 -6.53 16.61 -0.35
CA SER A 124 -6.60 17.38 -1.61
C SER A 124 -5.57 16.91 -2.64
N ARG A 125 -4.45 16.33 -2.20
CA ARG A 125 -3.43 15.75 -3.09
C ARG A 125 -3.87 14.40 -3.65
N TYR A 126 -4.74 13.66 -2.95
CA TYR A 126 -5.33 12.42 -3.48
C TYR A 126 -6.29 12.65 -4.67
N ALA A 127 -6.64 13.90 -5.01
CA ALA A 127 -7.29 14.20 -6.28
C ALA A 127 -6.32 14.09 -7.47
N LEU A 128 -5.01 14.23 -7.23
CA LEU A 128 -3.98 14.22 -8.27
C LEU A 128 -3.58 12.77 -8.59
N LEU A 129 -3.80 12.36 -9.85
CA LEU A 129 -3.41 11.02 -10.35
C LEU A 129 -1.96 10.67 -10.00
N ARG A 130 -1.03 11.61 -10.19
CA ARG A 130 0.40 11.43 -9.89
C ARG A 130 0.68 11.05 -8.42
N PHE A 131 -0.07 11.64 -7.49
CA PHE A 131 0.09 11.36 -6.06
C PHE A 131 -0.53 10.01 -5.70
N ASN A 132 -1.74 9.73 -6.20
CA ASN A 132 -2.42 8.45 -6.00
C ASN A 132 -1.58 7.28 -6.48
N ILE A 133 -1.00 7.38 -7.67
CA ILE A 133 -0.17 6.30 -8.21
C ILE A 133 1.15 6.17 -7.43
N GLY A 134 1.74 7.29 -6.98
CA GLY A 134 2.92 7.23 -6.13
C GLY A 134 2.67 6.45 -4.85
N VAL A 135 1.62 6.79 -4.11
CA VAL A 135 1.23 6.09 -2.87
C VAL A 135 0.83 4.63 -3.17
N TYR A 136 0.02 4.41 -4.20
CA TYR A 136 -0.41 3.07 -4.60
C TYR A 136 0.78 2.17 -4.95
N TYR A 137 1.72 2.65 -5.77
CA TYR A 137 2.90 1.89 -6.15
C TYR A 137 3.83 1.64 -4.95
N PHE A 138 4.02 2.63 -4.08
CA PHE A 138 4.79 2.45 -2.85
C PHE A 138 4.22 1.30 -1.99
N LEU A 139 2.91 1.31 -1.74
CA LEU A 139 2.23 0.28 -0.95
C LEU A 139 2.25 -1.08 -1.65
N MET A 140 2.11 -1.09 -2.97
CA MET A 140 2.17 -2.29 -3.81
C MET A 140 3.56 -2.94 -3.81
N LEU A 141 4.62 -2.15 -3.95
CA LEU A 141 6.00 -2.59 -3.85
C LEU A 141 6.29 -3.14 -2.44
N SER A 142 5.85 -2.41 -1.41
CA SER A 142 5.95 -2.84 -0.01
C SER A 142 5.27 -4.18 0.24
N TYR A 143 4.07 -4.36 -0.30
CA TYR A 143 3.36 -5.64 -0.21
C TYR A 143 4.08 -6.75 -0.99
N ALA A 144 4.59 -6.47 -2.19
CA ALA A 144 5.31 -7.46 -2.99
C ALA A 144 6.58 -7.96 -2.28
N LEU A 145 7.31 -7.07 -1.58
CA LEU A 145 8.48 -7.42 -0.77
C LEU A 145 8.17 -8.38 0.39
N ILE A 146 6.91 -8.47 0.81
CA ILE A 146 6.44 -9.47 1.78
C ILE A 146 5.90 -10.70 1.05
N ALA A 147 4.97 -10.51 0.12
CA ALA A 147 4.21 -11.59 -0.49
C ALA A 147 5.08 -12.54 -1.34
N VAL A 148 6.05 -12.01 -2.09
CA VAL A 148 6.91 -12.82 -2.96
C VAL A 148 7.82 -13.78 -2.19
N PRO A 149 8.57 -13.36 -1.15
CA PRO A 149 9.33 -14.30 -0.33
C PRO A 149 8.45 -15.34 0.36
N ILE A 150 7.21 -14.99 0.75
CA ILE A 150 6.27 -15.94 1.36
C ILE A 150 5.78 -16.99 0.35
N PHE A 151 5.25 -16.54 -0.79
CA PHE A 151 4.45 -17.41 -1.67
C PHE A 151 5.21 -17.95 -2.87
N VAL A 152 6.24 -17.24 -3.33
CA VAL A 152 6.94 -17.55 -4.58
C VAL A 152 8.32 -18.15 -4.26
N THR A 153 9.18 -17.38 -3.61
CA THR A 153 10.61 -17.73 -3.52
C THR A 153 10.95 -18.55 -2.28
N HIS A 154 10.15 -18.50 -1.22
CA HIS A 154 10.38 -19.19 0.06
C HIS A 154 11.81 -18.97 0.63
N SER A 155 12.45 -17.86 0.29
CA SER A 155 13.83 -17.54 0.68
C SER A 155 14.05 -16.04 0.75
N ILE A 156 15.02 -15.63 1.56
CA ILE A 156 15.36 -14.23 1.79
C ILE A 156 16.73 -13.96 1.17
N GLY A 157 16.81 -13.02 0.24
CA GLY A 157 18.06 -12.65 -0.41
C GLY A 157 17.86 -11.60 -1.50
N ILE A 158 18.98 -11.21 -2.14
CA ILE A 158 19.01 -10.20 -3.21
C ILE A 158 18.11 -10.62 -4.38
N LEU A 159 18.13 -11.90 -4.76
CA LEU A 159 17.30 -12.40 -5.86
C LEU A 159 15.81 -12.27 -5.54
N THR A 160 15.40 -12.59 -4.32
CA THR A 160 14.00 -12.43 -3.88
C THR A 160 13.58 -10.97 -3.86
N PHE A 161 14.44 -10.07 -3.40
CA PHE A 161 14.19 -8.62 -3.44
C PHE A 161 13.99 -8.12 -4.87
N LEU A 162 14.89 -8.48 -5.79
CA LEU A 162 14.79 -8.09 -7.20
C LEU A 162 13.54 -8.68 -7.87
N LEU A 163 13.21 -9.93 -7.58
CA LEU A 163 12.01 -10.58 -8.09
C LEU A 163 10.73 -9.91 -7.56
N SER A 164 10.72 -9.53 -6.27
CA SER A 164 9.62 -8.76 -5.67
C SER A 164 9.44 -7.41 -6.36
N GLY A 165 10.54 -6.72 -6.61
CA GLY A 165 10.56 -5.49 -7.38
C GLY A 165 10.02 -5.68 -8.81
N LEU A 166 10.46 -6.72 -9.51
CA LEU A 166 10.00 -7.04 -10.86
C LEU A 166 8.49 -7.37 -10.89
N VAL A 167 8.01 -8.16 -9.92
CA VAL A 167 6.59 -8.48 -9.77
C VAL A 167 5.77 -7.20 -9.54
N SER A 168 6.23 -6.29 -8.67
CA SER A 168 5.55 -5.02 -8.45
C SER A 168 5.53 -4.14 -9.71
N LEU A 169 6.61 -4.12 -10.50
CA LEU A 169 6.70 -3.38 -11.76
C LEU A 169 5.76 -3.95 -12.81
N ALA A 170 5.71 -5.28 -12.95
CA ALA A 170 4.81 -5.95 -13.88
C ALA A 170 3.34 -5.66 -13.51
N ALA A 171 3.01 -5.73 -12.23
CA ALA A 171 1.65 -5.55 -11.79
C ALA A 171 1.21 -4.06 -11.80
N ILE A 172 2.09 -3.08 -11.51
CA ILE A 172 1.77 -1.65 -11.73
C ILE A 172 1.66 -1.32 -13.22
N ALA A 173 2.49 -1.92 -14.08
CA ALA A 173 2.39 -1.74 -15.54
C ALA A 173 1.04 -2.27 -16.06
N GLY A 174 0.61 -3.45 -15.60
CA GLY A 174 -0.71 -3.99 -15.90
C GLY A 174 -1.85 -3.09 -15.41
N PHE A 175 -1.73 -2.55 -14.18
CA PHE A 175 -2.70 -1.60 -13.64
C PHE A 175 -2.77 -0.30 -14.47
N LEU A 176 -1.63 0.28 -14.84
CA LEU A 176 -1.57 1.48 -15.67
C LEU A 176 -2.13 1.24 -17.08
N ALA A 177 -1.87 0.06 -17.66
CA ALA A 177 -2.46 -0.34 -18.94
C ALA A 177 -3.99 -0.44 -18.84
N LEU A 178 -4.51 -1.05 -17.77
CA LEU A 178 -5.95 -1.13 -17.52
C LEU A 178 -6.56 0.26 -17.30
N LEU A 179 -5.90 1.13 -16.54
CA LEU A 179 -6.31 2.52 -16.33
C LEU A 179 -6.35 3.28 -17.66
N PHE A 180 -5.34 3.11 -18.51
CA PHE A 180 -5.30 3.74 -19.82
C PHE A 180 -6.43 3.26 -20.74
N PHE A 181 -6.67 1.95 -20.77
CA PHE A 181 -7.75 1.37 -21.54
C PHE A 181 -9.13 1.86 -21.07
N ALA A 182 -9.36 1.87 -19.75
CA ALA A 182 -10.64 2.24 -19.15
C ALA A 182 -10.92 3.76 -19.19
N VAL A 183 -9.89 4.60 -19.03
CA VAL A 183 -10.06 6.06 -18.84
C VAL A 183 -9.72 6.85 -20.11
N PHE A 184 -8.56 6.58 -20.69
CA PHE A 184 -7.91 7.49 -21.63
C PHE A 184 -8.12 7.14 -23.10
N ARG A 185 -8.58 5.93 -23.43
CA ARG A 185 -8.89 5.52 -24.83
C ARG A 185 -7.81 5.94 -25.86
N GLY A 186 -6.54 6.00 -25.47
CA GLY A 186 -5.45 6.38 -26.39
C GLY A 186 -4.99 7.84 -26.38
N THR A 187 -5.70 8.79 -25.75
CA THR A 187 -5.54 10.23 -26.09
C THR A 187 -4.55 11.02 -25.24
N ASP A 188 -4.33 10.67 -23.95
CA ASP A 188 -3.52 11.46 -23.02
C ASP A 188 -2.23 10.75 -22.55
N THR A 189 -1.28 10.53 -23.47
CA THR A 189 -0.01 9.84 -23.17
C THR A 189 0.92 10.62 -22.23
N HIS A 190 0.76 11.94 -22.11
CA HIS A 190 1.60 12.78 -21.22
C HIS A 190 1.45 12.40 -19.74
N LYS A 191 0.20 12.14 -19.30
CA LYS A 191 -0.08 11.73 -17.91
C LYS A 191 0.53 10.38 -17.57
N LEU A 192 0.55 9.45 -18.53
CA LEU A 192 1.23 8.16 -18.35
C LEU A 192 2.73 8.35 -18.16
N ARG A 193 3.37 9.20 -18.95
CA ARG A 193 4.80 9.47 -18.81
C ARG A 193 5.14 10.03 -17.44
N GLU A 194 4.39 11.02 -16.96
CA GLU A 194 4.59 11.59 -15.61
C GLU A 194 4.46 10.53 -14.52
N VAL A 195 3.42 9.70 -14.60
CA VAL A 195 3.17 8.64 -13.62
C VAL A 195 4.26 7.56 -13.69
N SER A 196 4.66 7.13 -14.88
CA SER A 196 5.74 6.15 -15.07
C SER A 196 7.08 6.66 -14.53
N LEU A 197 7.35 7.97 -14.65
CA LEU A 197 8.53 8.58 -14.03
C LEU A 197 8.49 8.52 -12.50
N ILE A 198 7.33 8.73 -11.88
CA ILE A 198 7.16 8.61 -10.42
C ILE A 198 7.37 7.15 -9.98
N VAL A 199 6.76 6.19 -10.69
CA VAL A 199 6.94 4.76 -10.42
C VAL A 199 8.42 4.38 -10.54
N GLY A 200 9.08 4.80 -11.62
CA GLY A 200 10.51 4.58 -11.83
C GLY A 200 11.37 5.22 -10.73
N ALA A 201 11.05 6.46 -10.31
CA ALA A 201 11.76 7.14 -9.24
C ALA A 201 11.63 6.40 -7.91
N ILE A 202 10.41 5.99 -7.52
CA ILE A 202 10.19 5.20 -6.29
C ILE A 202 10.94 3.88 -6.36
N PHE A 203 10.89 3.18 -7.49
CA PHE A 203 11.60 1.92 -7.68
C PHE A 203 13.12 2.10 -7.54
N CYS A 204 13.69 3.10 -8.21
CA CYS A 204 15.12 3.41 -8.13
C CYS A 204 15.54 3.79 -6.71
N ILE A 205 14.73 4.61 -6.01
CA ILE A 205 14.99 4.97 -4.61
C ILE A 205 14.99 3.73 -3.72
N PHE A 206 14.03 2.81 -3.88
CA PHE A 206 14.00 1.56 -3.11
C PHE A 206 15.22 0.69 -3.37
N ASN A 207 15.61 0.51 -4.63
CA ASN A 207 16.79 -0.26 -4.99
C ASN A 207 18.05 0.40 -4.41
N LEU A 208 18.18 1.72 -4.49
CA LEU A 208 19.32 2.44 -3.94
C LEU A 208 19.39 2.31 -2.42
N LEU A 209 18.27 2.50 -1.71
CA LEU A 209 18.19 2.32 -0.26
C LEU A 209 18.51 0.87 0.15
N TYR A 210 18.14 -0.10 -0.66
CA TYR A 210 18.49 -1.50 -0.47
C TYR A 210 20.01 -1.74 -0.58
N PHE A 211 20.64 -1.29 -1.67
CA PHE A 211 22.09 -1.48 -1.88
C PHE A 211 22.95 -0.65 -0.91
N LEU A 212 22.42 0.45 -0.38
CA LEU A 212 23.04 1.22 0.71
C LEU A 212 22.87 0.55 2.09
N ASN A 213 22.21 -0.61 2.18
CA ASN A 213 21.87 -1.31 3.43
C ASN A 213 21.02 -0.46 4.40
N VAL A 214 20.28 0.53 3.88
CA VAL A 214 19.38 1.41 4.66
C VAL A 214 17.99 0.79 4.81
N ILE A 215 17.62 -0.18 3.97
CA ILE A 215 16.40 -0.97 4.09
C ILE A 215 16.79 -2.45 3.99
N PRO A 216 16.44 -3.32 4.96
CA PRO A 216 16.70 -4.74 4.85
C PRO A 216 15.93 -5.33 3.67
N PRO A 217 16.49 -6.38 3.02
CA PRO A 217 15.92 -6.98 1.82
C PRO A 217 14.46 -7.41 1.97
N VAL A 218 14.11 -7.82 3.17
CA VAL A 218 12.83 -8.43 3.55
C VAL A 218 12.61 -8.11 5.03
N PRO A 219 11.38 -7.82 5.48
CA PRO A 219 11.10 -7.67 6.91
C PRO A 219 11.53 -8.93 7.68
N LEU A 220 12.24 -8.79 8.82
CA LEU A 220 12.71 -9.95 9.57
C LEU A 220 11.60 -10.79 10.22
N SER A 221 10.33 -10.37 10.16
CA SER A 221 9.17 -11.19 10.52
C SER A 221 9.15 -12.43 9.63
N LEU A 222 9.58 -12.31 8.37
CA LEU A 222 9.76 -13.45 7.47
C LEU A 222 10.98 -14.33 7.83
N LYS A 223 11.99 -13.78 8.51
CA LYS A 223 13.08 -14.60 9.08
C LYS A 223 12.58 -15.40 10.28
N ASP A 224 11.74 -14.80 11.13
CA ASP A 224 11.19 -15.44 12.33
C ASP A 224 10.10 -16.48 12.01
N ILE A 225 9.38 -16.32 10.88
CA ILE A 225 8.24 -17.17 10.49
C ILE A 225 8.65 -18.44 9.74
N GLY A 226 9.73 -18.43 8.94
CA GLY A 226 9.88 -19.43 7.87
C GLY A 226 11.20 -20.18 7.74
N ILE A 227 12.29 -19.78 8.40
CA ILE A 227 13.63 -20.33 8.07
C ILE A 227 14.20 -21.26 9.16
N TYR A 228 13.55 -21.41 10.31
CA TYR A 228 13.95 -22.37 11.35
C TYR A 228 13.05 -23.60 11.51
N HIS A 229 12.16 -23.91 10.55
CA HIS A 229 11.57 -25.25 10.49
C HIS A 229 12.46 -26.28 9.77
N SER A 230 13.66 -25.87 9.32
CA SER A 230 14.75 -26.80 9.04
C SER A 230 15.74 -26.84 10.21
N VAL A 231 15.26 -26.93 11.46
CA VAL A 231 16.05 -27.67 12.45
C VAL A 231 15.99 -29.12 11.97
N LEU A 232 17.02 -29.51 11.23
CA LEU A 232 17.34 -30.90 10.96
C LEU A 232 17.19 -31.64 12.29
N HIS A 233 16.16 -32.47 12.39
CA HIS A 233 16.09 -33.52 13.39
C HIS A 233 17.29 -34.44 13.10
N ARG A 234 18.46 -34.11 13.64
CA ARG A 234 19.54 -35.08 13.74
C ARG A 234 19.12 -36.05 14.84
N SER A 235 19.34 -37.32 14.58
CA SER A 235 18.93 -38.48 15.38
C SER A 235 19.46 -38.54 16.82
N ASP A 236 19.89 -37.43 17.43
CA ASP A 236 20.57 -37.37 18.73
C ASP A 236 20.01 -36.35 19.75
N GLY A 237 18.85 -35.74 19.51
CA GLY A 237 18.02 -35.20 20.61
C GLY A 237 18.54 -34.00 21.44
N THR A 238 19.44 -33.16 20.92
CA THR A 238 19.86 -31.91 21.57
C THR A 238 19.55 -30.68 20.73
N TYR A 239 18.97 -29.65 21.37
CA TYR A 239 18.58 -28.37 20.76
C TYR A 239 19.65 -27.28 21.01
N LEU A 240 19.82 -26.37 20.04
CA LEU A 240 20.37 -25.02 20.23
C LEU A 240 19.28 -24.01 19.89
#